data_AF-J3KRC5-F1
#
_entry.id   AF-J3KRC5-F1
#
_cell.length_a   1.000
_cell.length_b   1.000
_cell.length_c   1.000
_cell.angle_alpha   90.00
_cell.angle_beta   90.00
_cell.angle_gamma   90.00
#
_symmetry.space_group_name_H-M   'P 1'
#
loop_
_entity.id
_entity.type
_entity.pdbx_description
1 polymer ?
#
loop_
_entity_poly.entity_id
_entity_poly.type
_entity_poly.pdbx_seq_one_letter_code
_entity_poly.pdbx_strand_id
1 'polypeptide(L)'
;MEPEPEPAAVEVPAGRVLSARELFAARSRSQKLPQRSHGPKDFLPDGSAAQAERLRRCREELWQLLAEQRVERLGSLVAAEWRPEEGFVELKSPAGKFWQTMGFSEQGRQRLHPEEALYLLECGSIHLFHQDLPLSIQEAYQLLLTDHTVTFLQYQVFSHLKRLGYVVRRFQPRSPG
;
A
#
# COMPACT_ATOMS: atom_id res chain seq x y z
N MET A 1 -37.58 8.65 -9.23
CA MET A 1 -36.48 7.93 -8.55
C MET A 1 -35.83 7.10 -9.63
N GLU A 2 -34.84 7.68 -10.30
CA GLU A 2 -34.11 6.99 -11.38
C GLU A 2 -33.25 5.89 -10.74
N PRO A 3 -33.24 4.66 -11.29
CA PRO A 3 -32.39 3.60 -10.78
C PRO A 3 -30.91 3.93 -11.00
N GLU A 4 -30.08 3.77 -9.98
CA GLU A 4 -28.63 3.91 -10.11
C GLU A 4 -28.09 2.88 -11.12
N PRO A 5 -27.17 3.27 -12.01
CA PRO A 5 -26.55 2.31 -12.93
C PRO A 5 -25.72 1.31 -12.14
N GLU A 6 -25.93 0.02 -12.39
CA GLU A 6 -25.11 -1.03 -11.81
C GLU A 6 -23.62 -0.78 -12.12
N PRO A 7 -22.71 -1.02 -11.15
CA PRO A 7 -21.30 -0.81 -11.37
C PRO A 7 -20.83 -1.72 -12.50
N ALA A 8 -20.51 -1.11 -13.64
CA ALA A 8 -19.92 -1.81 -14.78
C ALA A 8 -18.75 -2.65 -14.26
N ALA A 9 -18.78 -3.95 -14.52
CA ALA A 9 -17.70 -4.86 -14.18
C ALA A 9 -16.40 -4.28 -14.77
N VAL A 10 -15.50 -3.83 -13.90
CA VAL A 10 -14.20 -3.32 -14.29
C VAL A 10 -13.39 -4.54 -14.73
N GLU A 11 -13.48 -4.88 -16.01
CA GLU A 11 -12.58 -5.85 -16.63
C GLU A 11 -11.16 -5.26 -16.58
N VAL A 12 -10.33 -5.79 -15.68
CA VAL A 12 -8.91 -5.45 -15.62
C VAL A 12 -8.22 -6.25 -16.74
N PRO A 13 -7.79 -5.62 -17.84
CA PRO A 13 -7.15 -6.34 -18.93
C PRO A 13 -5.87 -7.03 -18.44
N ALA A 14 -5.57 -8.21 -18.99
CA ALA A 14 -4.35 -8.93 -18.70
C ALA A 14 -3.13 -8.02 -18.91
N GLY A 15 -2.46 -7.67 -17.81
CA GLY A 15 -1.38 -6.70 -17.80
C GLY A 15 -0.27 -7.09 -18.76
N ARG A 16 0.20 -6.14 -19.57
CA ARG A 16 1.39 -6.29 -20.41
C ARG A 16 2.57 -6.78 -19.57
N VAL A 17 3.11 -7.95 -19.92
CA VAL A 17 4.32 -8.47 -19.27
C VAL A 17 5.54 -7.72 -19.81
N LEU A 18 6.36 -7.19 -18.90
CA LEU A 18 7.60 -6.53 -19.25
C LEU A 18 8.67 -7.55 -19.65
N SER A 19 9.44 -7.24 -20.69
CA SER A 19 10.65 -8.02 -21.03
C SER A 19 11.72 -7.89 -19.95
N ALA A 20 12.69 -8.81 -19.93
CA ALA A 20 13.81 -8.77 -18.99
C ALA A 20 14.59 -7.43 -19.03
N ARG A 21 14.75 -6.86 -20.23
CA ARG A 21 15.40 -5.56 -20.42
C ARG A 21 14.57 -4.42 -19.81
N GLU A 22 13.26 -4.45 -19.98
CA GLU A 22 12.35 -3.44 -19.42
C GLU A 22 12.27 -3.54 -17.89
N LEU A 23 12.21 -4.75 -17.33
CA LEU A 23 12.27 -4.98 -15.88
C LEU A 23 13.56 -4.41 -15.28
N PHE A 24 14.71 -4.63 -15.94
CA PHE A 24 15.99 -4.09 -15.50
C PHE A 24 16.03 -2.56 -15.58
N ALA A 25 15.49 -1.98 -16.67
CA ALA A 25 15.43 -0.54 -16.87
C ALA A 25 14.52 0.14 -15.84
N ALA A 26 13.35 -0.44 -15.55
CA ALA A 26 12.42 0.05 -14.54
C ALA A 26 13.06 0.05 -13.15
N ARG A 27 13.74 -1.03 -12.76
CA ARG A 27 14.40 -1.16 -11.45
C ARG A 27 15.55 -0.17 -11.26
N SER A 28 16.28 0.15 -12.33
CA SER A 28 17.47 1.01 -12.26
C SER A 28 17.12 2.51 -12.15
N ARG A 29 15.83 2.88 -12.17
CA ARG A 29 15.38 4.26 -12.00
C ARG A 29 15.55 4.73 -10.57
N SER A 30 15.83 6.03 -10.44
CA SER A 30 15.88 6.69 -9.13
C SER A 30 14.48 6.80 -8.55
N GLN A 31 14.18 6.04 -7.49
CA GLN A 31 12.91 6.10 -6.73
C GLN A 31 12.78 7.36 -5.85
N LYS A 32 13.51 8.43 -6.16
CA LYS A 32 13.38 9.68 -5.42
C LYS A 32 12.06 10.33 -5.81
N LEU A 33 11.14 10.39 -4.85
CA LEU A 33 9.97 11.27 -4.97
C LEU A 33 10.49 12.67 -5.34
N PRO A 34 9.90 13.35 -6.33
CA PRO A 34 10.26 14.72 -6.63
C PRO A 34 10.08 15.52 -5.34
N GLN A 35 11.12 16.28 -4.99
CA GLN A 35 11.02 17.19 -3.86
C GLN A 35 9.86 18.11 -4.17
N ARG A 36 8.82 18.07 -3.34
CA ARG A 36 7.76 19.07 -3.39
C ARG A 36 8.42 20.38 -3.02
N SER A 37 8.79 21.16 -4.04
CA SER A 37 9.34 22.51 -3.90
C SER A 37 8.31 23.50 -3.35
N HIS A 38 7.09 23.05 -3.06
CA HIS A 38 5.93 23.87 -2.74
C HIS A 38 5.43 23.59 -1.34
N GLY A 39 5.26 24.66 -0.57
CA GLY A 39 4.72 24.61 0.78
C GLY A 39 3.19 24.54 0.76
N PRO A 40 2.54 24.19 1.88
CA PRO A 40 1.08 24.15 1.98
C PRO A 40 0.39 25.47 1.59
N LYS A 41 1.10 26.60 1.73
CA LYS A 41 0.61 27.94 1.40
C LYS A 41 0.46 28.19 -0.11
N ASP A 42 1.18 27.44 -0.95
CA ASP A 42 1.12 27.60 -2.42
C ASP A 42 -0.21 27.09 -3.02
N PHE A 43 -0.97 26.31 -2.23
CA PHE A 43 -2.27 25.74 -2.60
C PHE A 43 -3.47 26.61 -2.18
N LEU A 44 -3.23 27.74 -1.48
CA LEU A 44 -4.30 28.67 -1.12
C LEU A 44 -4.73 29.46 -2.36
N PRO A 45 -6.03 29.47 -2.72
CA PRO A 45 -6.48 30.10 -3.96
C PRO A 45 -6.18 31.60 -3.96
N ASP A 46 -5.36 32.05 -4.92
CA ASP A 46 -5.05 33.46 -5.18
C ASP A 46 -5.73 33.98 -6.46
N GLY A 47 -6.34 33.09 -7.25
CA GLY A 47 -7.08 33.42 -8.47
C GLY A 47 -6.19 33.79 -9.66
N SER A 48 -4.86 33.71 -9.53
CA SER A 48 -3.93 34.10 -10.57
C SER A 48 -3.75 33.01 -11.64
N ALA A 49 -3.53 33.43 -12.89
CA ALA A 49 -3.17 32.50 -13.97
C ALA A 49 -1.86 31.76 -13.66
N ALA A 50 -0.93 32.41 -12.95
CA ALA A 50 0.33 31.80 -12.53
C ALA A 50 0.10 30.65 -11.53
N GLN A 51 -0.86 30.78 -10.60
CA GLN A 51 -1.24 29.68 -9.71
C GLN A 51 -1.88 28.53 -10.48
N ALA A 52 -2.81 28.81 -11.39
CA ALA A 52 -3.47 27.77 -12.18
C ALA A 52 -2.47 26.93 -12.97
N GLU A 53 -1.45 27.57 -13.56
CA GLU A 53 -0.39 26.88 -14.29
C GLU A 53 0.51 26.04 -13.37
N ARG A 54 0.87 26.57 -12.19
CA ARG A 54 1.63 25.80 -11.18
C ARG A 54 0.88 24.55 -10.73
N LEU A 55 -0.42 24.66 -10.45
CA LEU A 55 -1.25 23.53 -10.04
C LEU A 55 -1.38 22.49 -11.16
N ARG A 56 -1.53 22.93 -12.41
CA ARG A 56 -1.56 22.03 -13.57
C ARG A 56 -0.27 21.23 -13.67
N ARG A 57 0.89 21.89 -13.61
CA ARG A 57 2.20 21.24 -13.65
C ARG A 57 2.38 20.27 -12.48
N CYS A 58 2.04 20.67 -11.26
CA CYS A 58 2.11 19.78 -10.10
C CYS A 58 1.24 18.53 -10.26
N ARG A 59 0.05 18.68 -10.86
CA ARG A 59 -0.85 17.55 -11.14
C ARG A 59 -0.27 16.62 -12.21
N GLU A 60 0.31 17.16 -13.27
CA GLU A 60 0.98 16.38 -14.32
C GLU A 60 2.17 15.60 -13.77
N GLU A 61 3.01 16.24 -12.95
CA GLU A 61 4.12 15.59 -12.25
C GLU A 61 3.61 14.45 -11.35
N LEU A 62 2.52 14.66 -10.60
CA LEU A 62 1.91 13.61 -9.77
C LEU A 62 1.38 12.45 -10.62
N TRP A 63 0.70 12.72 -11.74
CA TRP A 63 0.20 11.68 -12.63
C TRP A 63 1.33 10.85 -13.24
N GLN A 64 2.45 11.48 -13.61
CA GLN A 64 3.63 10.76 -14.10
C GLN A 64 4.18 9.80 -13.05
N LEU A 65 4.22 10.20 -11.76
CA LEU A 65 4.65 9.33 -10.68
C LEU A 65 3.67 8.17 -10.43
N LEU A 66 2.37 8.44 -10.48
CA LEU A 66 1.34 7.42 -10.28
C LEU A 66 1.31 6.41 -11.43
N ALA A 67 1.61 6.86 -12.65
CA ALA A 67 1.72 6.01 -13.83
C ALA A 67 3.03 5.21 -13.88
N GLU A 68 3.99 5.50 -13.01
CA GLU A 68 5.26 4.78 -12.97
C GLU A 68 5.04 3.32 -12.55
N GLN A 69 5.47 2.40 -13.41
CA GLN A 69 5.42 0.98 -13.12
C GLN A 69 6.50 0.61 -12.11
N ARG A 70 6.08 0.23 -10.90
CA ARG A 70 6.98 -0.27 -9.85
C ARG A 70 7.30 -1.74 -10.11
N VAL A 71 8.59 -2.08 -10.04
CA VAL A 71 9.09 -3.44 -10.28
C VAL A 71 10.01 -3.84 -9.12
N GLU A 72 9.60 -4.87 -8.38
CA GLU A 72 10.39 -5.44 -7.29
C GLU A 72 10.96 -6.82 -7.67
N ARG A 73 12.07 -7.20 -7.04
CA ARG A 73 12.61 -8.56 -7.21
C ARG A 73 11.84 -9.50 -6.28
N LEU A 74 11.40 -10.64 -6.80
CA LEU A 74 10.73 -11.65 -5.95
C LEU A 74 11.60 -12.06 -4.74
N GLY A 75 12.92 -12.17 -4.93
CA GLY A 75 13.85 -12.51 -3.84
C GLY A 75 14.06 -11.41 -2.78
N SER A 76 13.57 -10.19 -2.99
CA SER A 76 13.57 -9.14 -1.96
C SER A 76 12.25 -9.04 -1.21
N LEU A 77 11.21 -9.75 -1.67
CA LEU A 77 9.90 -9.78 -1.03
C LEU A 77 9.83 -10.93 -0.04
N VAL A 78 9.24 -10.66 1.12
CA VAL A 78 8.89 -11.71 2.08
C VAL A 78 7.56 -12.33 1.66
N ALA A 79 7.52 -13.64 1.47
CA ALA A 79 6.28 -14.34 1.16
C ALA A 79 5.37 -14.36 2.40
N ALA A 80 4.10 -14.06 2.20
CA ALA A 80 3.10 -13.94 3.26
C ALA A 80 1.76 -14.52 2.81
N GLU A 81 0.99 -15.10 3.73
CA GLU A 81 -0.28 -15.77 3.43
C GLU A 81 -1.40 -15.20 4.31
N TRP A 82 -2.49 -14.77 3.69
CA TRP A 82 -3.69 -14.36 4.41
C TRP A 82 -4.42 -15.58 4.97
N ARG A 83 -4.77 -15.53 6.26
CA ARG A 83 -5.57 -16.55 6.96
C ARG A 83 -6.91 -15.94 7.38
N PRO A 84 -7.97 -16.04 6.55
CA PRO A 84 -9.27 -15.43 6.84
C PRO A 84 -9.85 -15.86 8.19
N GLU A 85 -9.74 -17.16 8.51
CA GLU A 85 -10.27 -17.74 9.75
C GLU A 85 -9.58 -17.20 11.02
N GLU A 86 -8.31 -16.81 10.91
CA GLU A 86 -7.54 -16.28 12.03
C GLU A 86 -7.56 -14.75 12.07
N GLY A 87 -7.88 -14.09 10.95
CA GLY A 87 -7.84 -12.63 10.83
C GLY A 87 -6.43 -12.03 10.78
N PHE A 88 -5.42 -12.83 10.43
CA PHE A 88 -4.01 -12.41 10.35
C PHE A 88 -3.31 -12.87 9.07
N VAL A 89 -2.22 -12.20 8.74
CA VAL A 89 -1.30 -12.61 7.68
C VAL A 89 -0.09 -13.32 8.29
N GLU A 90 0.21 -14.54 7.87
CA GLU A 90 1.37 -15.32 8.34
C GLU A 90 2.55 -15.15 7.37
N LEU A 91 3.73 -14.83 7.89
CA LEU A 91 4.95 -14.79 7.09
C LEU A 91 5.48 -16.21 6.85
N LYS A 92 5.72 -16.55 5.57
CA LYS A 92 6.22 -17.86 5.14
C LYS A 92 7.74 -17.92 5.04
N SER A 93 8.39 -16.76 4.89
CA SER A 93 9.85 -16.63 4.87
C SER A 93 10.32 -15.73 6.02
N PRO A 94 11.55 -15.93 6.52
CA PRO A 94 12.10 -15.09 7.59
C PRO A 94 12.09 -13.61 7.19
N ALA A 95 11.48 -12.80 8.03
CA ALA A 95 11.52 -11.36 7.96
C ALA A 95 12.88 -10.86 8.50
N GLY A 96 13.61 -10.07 7.72
CA GLY A 96 14.91 -9.51 8.14
C GLY A 96 14.81 -8.47 9.27
N LYS A 97 15.89 -7.73 9.51
CA LYS A 97 15.96 -6.72 10.60
C LYS A 97 14.97 -5.54 10.44
N PHE A 98 14.39 -5.34 9.26
CA PHE A 98 13.43 -4.26 8.97
C PHE A 98 12.08 -4.39 9.71
N TRP A 99 11.81 -5.56 10.29
CA TRP A 99 10.51 -5.97 10.80
C TRP A 99 10.29 -5.70 12.29
N GLN A 100 11.17 -4.93 12.94
CA GLN A 100 11.11 -4.70 14.38
C GLN A 100 9.90 -3.85 14.83
N THR A 101 9.27 -3.11 13.91
CA THR A 101 8.19 -2.15 14.22
C THR A 101 6.81 -2.60 13.74
N MET A 102 6.70 -3.78 13.13
CA MET A 102 5.45 -4.31 12.57
C MET A 102 5.36 -5.82 12.79
N GLY A 103 4.16 -6.29 13.09
CA GLY A 103 3.88 -7.69 13.35
C GLY A 103 4.13 -8.12 14.79
N PHE A 104 3.84 -9.38 15.04
CA PHE A 104 3.99 -10.04 16.32
C PHE A 104 4.37 -11.50 16.12
N SER A 105 4.98 -12.08 17.15
CA SER A 105 5.27 -13.51 17.18
C SER A 105 4.22 -14.23 17.99
N GLU A 106 3.62 -15.27 17.41
CA GLU A 106 2.70 -16.17 18.09
C GLU A 106 3.06 -17.61 17.73
N GLN A 107 3.23 -18.47 18.73
CA GLN A 107 3.60 -19.89 18.55
C GLN A 107 4.85 -20.10 17.66
N GLY A 108 5.84 -19.20 17.75
CA GLY A 108 7.07 -19.26 16.95
C GLY A 108 6.91 -18.84 15.49
N ARG A 109 5.72 -18.41 15.07
CA ARG A 109 5.45 -17.88 13.73
C ARG A 109 5.35 -16.35 13.79
N GLN A 110 5.79 -15.69 12.73
CA GLN A 110 5.66 -14.25 12.56
C GLN A 110 4.34 -13.94 11.85
N ARG A 111 3.53 -13.09 12.45
CA ARG A 111 2.19 -12.71 11.97
C ARG A 111 2.10 -11.20 11.87
N LEU A 112 1.24 -10.74 10.97
CA LEU A 112 0.92 -9.33 10.75
C LEU A 112 -0.57 -9.10 10.91
N HIS A 113 -0.92 -7.92 11.42
CA HIS A 113 -2.28 -7.42 11.30
C HIS A 113 -2.59 -7.04 9.83
N PRO A 114 -3.87 -7.06 9.43
CA PRO A 114 -4.30 -6.68 8.08
C PRO A 114 -3.75 -5.31 7.61
N GLU A 115 -3.78 -4.28 8.46
CA GLU A 115 -3.25 -2.96 8.14
C GLU A 115 -1.73 -2.93 7.96
N GLU A 116 -1.00 -3.75 8.71
CA GLU A 116 0.46 -3.86 8.60
C GLU A 116 0.84 -4.57 7.30
N ALA A 117 0.13 -5.66 6.99
CA ALA A 117 0.33 -6.41 5.75
C ALA A 117 0.02 -5.56 4.52
N LEU A 118 -1.10 -4.83 4.52
CA LEU A 118 -1.45 -3.96 3.41
C LEU A 118 -0.42 -2.84 3.22
N TYR A 119 0.04 -2.22 4.31
CA TYR A 119 1.08 -1.19 4.24
C TYR A 119 2.39 -1.73 3.67
N LEU A 120 2.81 -2.92 4.10
CA LEU A 120 4.01 -3.57 3.59
C LEU A 120 3.89 -3.99 2.12
N LEU A 121 2.68 -4.37 1.68
CA LEU A 121 2.38 -4.67 0.29
C LEU A 121 2.50 -3.39 -0.57
N GLU A 122 1.95 -2.26 -0.12
CA GLU A 122 2.10 -0.96 -0.79
C GLU A 122 3.56 -0.51 -0.90
N CYS A 123 4.36 -0.82 0.12
CA CYS A 123 5.79 -0.52 0.15
C CYS A 123 6.63 -1.49 -0.69
N GLY A 124 6.04 -2.50 -1.32
CA GLY A 124 6.77 -3.51 -2.08
C GLY A 124 7.72 -4.34 -1.22
N SER A 125 7.34 -4.64 0.03
CA SER A 125 8.16 -5.41 0.99
C SER A 125 7.69 -6.85 1.19
N ILE A 126 6.44 -7.15 0.82
CA ILE A 126 5.88 -8.50 0.86
C ILE A 126 5.29 -8.91 -0.49
N HIS A 127 5.19 -10.22 -0.66
CA HIS A 127 4.35 -10.85 -1.67
C HIS A 127 3.25 -11.61 -0.93
N LEU A 128 2.01 -11.11 -1.03
CA LEU A 128 0.87 -11.64 -0.28
C LEU A 128 0.10 -12.65 -1.12
N PHE A 129 -0.27 -13.77 -0.50
CA PHE A 129 -1.01 -14.86 -1.10
C PHE A 129 -2.30 -15.13 -0.32
N HIS A 130 -3.30 -15.66 -1.01
CA HIS A 130 -4.49 -16.22 -0.42
C HIS A 130 -4.85 -17.49 -1.20
N GLN A 131 -4.86 -18.63 -0.51
CA GLN A 131 -5.12 -19.94 -1.14
C GLN A 131 -4.11 -20.23 -2.27
N ASP A 132 -2.83 -19.98 -1.99
CA ASP A 132 -1.70 -20.16 -2.93
C ASP A 132 -1.75 -19.26 -4.19
N LEU A 133 -2.71 -18.33 -4.28
CA LEU A 133 -2.80 -17.34 -5.34
C LEU A 133 -2.24 -15.98 -4.89
N PRO A 134 -1.37 -15.34 -5.69
CA PRO A 134 -0.85 -14.03 -5.34
C PRO A 134 -1.95 -12.98 -5.43
N LEU A 135 -2.03 -12.11 -4.42
CA LEU A 135 -2.98 -11.01 -4.39
C LEU A 135 -2.39 -9.76 -5.04
N SER A 136 -3.19 -9.11 -5.90
CA SER A 136 -2.96 -7.73 -6.30
C SER A 136 -3.17 -6.78 -5.11
N ILE A 137 -2.67 -5.55 -5.24
CA ILE A 137 -2.90 -4.52 -4.22
C ILE A 137 -4.39 -4.23 -4.07
N GLN A 138 -5.15 -4.21 -5.18
CA GLN A 138 -6.59 -3.97 -5.19
C GLN A 138 -7.36 -5.05 -4.44
N GLU A 139 -7.06 -6.33 -4.71
CA GLU A 139 -7.68 -7.46 -4.00
C GLU A 139 -7.32 -7.45 -2.52
N ALA A 140 -6.06 -7.10 -2.17
CA ALA A 140 -5.66 -6.98 -0.78
C ALA A 140 -6.43 -5.87 -0.05
N TYR A 141 -6.70 -4.73 -0.69
CA TYR A 141 -7.57 -3.68 -0.15
C TYR A 141 -8.98 -4.22 0.17
N GLN A 142 -9.55 -5.03 -0.71
CA GLN A 142 -10.89 -5.59 -0.53
C GLN A 142 -10.94 -6.70 0.53
N LEU A 143 -9.90 -7.55 0.58
CA LEU A 143 -9.86 -8.71 1.48
C LEU A 143 -9.42 -8.34 2.90
N LEU A 144 -8.46 -7.44 3.05
CA LEU A 144 -7.87 -7.08 4.34
C LEU A 144 -8.62 -5.95 5.05
N LEU A 145 -9.33 -5.10 4.30
CA LEU A 145 -10.08 -3.98 4.88
C LEU A 145 -11.57 -4.31 4.90
N THR A 146 -12.05 -4.76 6.05
CA THR A 146 -13.47 -5.10 6.27
C THR A 146 -13.95 -4.51 7.59
N ASP A 147 -15.27 -4.44 7.78
CA ASP A 147 -15.86 -3.99 9.04
C ASP A 147 -15.49 -4.89 10.24
N HIS A 148 -15.05 -6.13 9.97
CA HIS A 148 -14.65 -7.10 10.99
C HIS A 148 -13.15 -7.11 11.28
N THR A 149 -12.33 -6.42 10.48
CA THR A 149 -10.87 -6.45 10.60
C THR A 149 -10.31 -5.06 10.90
N VAL A 150 -10.20 -4.22 9.87
CA VAL A 150 -9.79 -2.83 9.93
C VAL A 150 -10.51 -2.08 8.84
N THR A 151 -11.16 -0.98 9.21
CA THR A 151 -11.88 -0.16 8.24
C THR A 151 -10.90 0.62 7.35
N PHE A 152 -11.36 1.03 6.17
CA PHE A 152 -10.56 1.86 5.26
C PHE A 152 -10.03 3.14 5.93
N LEU A 153 -10.86 3.82 6.73
CA LEU A 153 -10.46 5.04 7.43
C LEU A 153 -9.36 4.77 8.47
N GLN A 154 -9.47 3.68 9.23
CA GLN A 154 -8.42 3.28 10.17
C GLN A 154 -7.10 3.00 9.45
N TYR A 155 -7.17 2.33 8.29
CA TYR A 155 -5.99 2.10 7.45
C TYR A 155 -5.39 3.41 6.92
N GLN A 156 -6.20 4.37 6.49
CA GLN A 156 -5.72 5.68 6.05
C GLN A 156 -4.95 6.40 7.17
N VAL A 157 -5.48 6.40 8.40
CA VAL A 157 -4.80 6.99 9.56
C VAL A 157 -3.50 6.24 9.87
N PHE A 158 -3.56 4.90 9.93
CA PHE A 158 -2.40 4.04 10.18
C PHE A 158 -1.28 4.33 9.16
N SER A 159 -1.59 4.23 7.87
CA SER A 159 -0.61 4.39 6.79
C SER A 159 -0.04 5.80 6.73
N HIS A 160 -0.84 6.82 7.05
CA HIS A 160 -0.36 8.20 7.16
C HIS A 160 0.68 8.35 8.28
N LEU A 161 0.39 7.87 9.48
CA LEU A 161 1.30 7.93 10.62
C LEU A 161 2.58 7.10 10.37
N LYS A 162 2.46 5.92 9.76
CA LYS A 162 3.62 5.10 9.36
C LYS A 162 4.54 5.83 8.38
N ARG A 163 3.98 6.53 7.38
CA ARG A 163 4.76 7.34 6.42
C ARG A 163 5.47 8.53 7.07
N LEU A 164 4.95 9.05 8.18
CA LEU A 164 5.60 10.08 8.98
C LEU A 164 6.71 9.54 9.90
N GLY A 165 6.92 8.22 9.94
CA GLY A 165 7.96 7.57 10.74
C GLY A 165 7.52 7.17 12.16
N TYR A 166 6.23 7.28 12.49
CA TYR A 166 5.74 6.81 13.78
C TYR A 166 5.69 5.27 13.84
N VAL A 167 5.88 4.73 15.05
CA VAL A 167 5.59 3.32 15.35
C VAL A 167 4.14 3.25 15.85
N VAL A 168 3.26 2.67 15.04
CA VAL A 168 1.84 2.53 15.35
C VAL A 168 1.56 1.09 15.74
N ARG A 169 0.85 0.86 16.84
CA ARG A 169 0.46 -0.47 17.33
C ARG A 169 -1.01 -0.46 17.72
N ARG A 170 -1.69 -1.62 17.61
CA ARG A 170 -3.06 -1.76 18.10
C ARG A 170 -3.12 -1.52 19.61
N PHE A 171 -4.14 -0.79 20.04
CA PHE A 171 -4.41 -0.59 21.45
C PHE A 171 -4.89 -1.91 22.08
N GLN A 172 -4.23 -2.34 23.15
CA GLN A 172 -4.67 -3.46 23.97
C GLN A 172 -5.21 -2.90 25.29
N PRO A 173 -6.55 -2.91 25.52
CA PRO A 173 -7.08 -2.52 26.80
C PRO A 173 -6.51 -3.46 27.87
N ARG A 174 -5.90 -2.90 28.91
CA ARG A 174 -5.49 -3.69 30.06
C ARG A 174 -6.76 -4.29 30.68
N SER A 175 -6.80 -5.60 30.85
CA SER A 175 -7.87 -6.24 31.61
C SER A 175 -7.94 -5.59 32.99
N PRO A 176 -9.12 -5.13 33.46
CA PRO A 176 -9.25 -4.75 34.86
C PRO A 176 -8.95 -5.99 35.70
N GLY A 177 -7.97 -5.86 36.60
CA GLY A 177 -7.56 -6.92 37.52
C GLY A 177 -8.54 -7.11 38.66
#